data_AF-A0A960SYS7-F1
#
_entry.id   AF-A0A960SYS7-F1
#
_cell.length_a   1.000
_cell.length_b   1.000
_cell.length_c   1.000
_cell.angle_alpha   90.00
_cell.angle_beta   90.00
_cell.angle_gamma   90.00
#
_symmetry.space_group_name_H-M   'P 1'
#
loop_
_entity.id
_entity.type
_entity.pdbx_description
1 polymer ?
#
loop_
_entity_poly.entity_id
_entity_poly.type
_entity_poly.pdbx_seq_one_letter_code
_entity_poly.pdbx_strand_id
1 'polypeptide(L)'
;MLKGQRLVHFHPLLADAALFQEGESVRLSQNDPDGNHIAATFFGLTQKGLTISVPAQADIARQDAWTLDEDVIDLTDFYLKALAELAATSHGRDAVLPALLDETGGEIDFEAHAESCDALDDSGLDDSQIDAVANCLAADRFHLVQGPPGTGKTFAL
;
A
#
# COMPACT_ATOMS: atom_id res chain seq x y z
N MET A 1 -20.65 -2.35 -10.57
CA MET A 1 -20.57 -2.93 -11.92
C MET A 1 -19.41 -2.23 -12.64
N LEU A 2 -18.25 -2.90 -12.74
CA LEU A 2 -17.03 -2.35 -13.32
C LEU A 2 -17.24 -2.17 -14.83
N LYS A 3 -17.39 -0.91 -15.30
CA LYS A 3 -17.52 -0.62 -16.74
C LYS A 3 -16.23 -1.05 -17.45
N GLY A 4 -16.36 -1.83 -18.51
CA GLY A 4 -15.22 -2.22 -19.36
C GLY A 4 -14.45 -3.47 -18.92
N GLN A 5 -14.94 -4.20 -17.92
CA GLN A 5 -14.37 -5.49 -17.52
C GLN A 5 -15.36 -6.64 -17.64
N ARG A 6 -14.86 -7.86 -17.80
CA ARG A 6 -15.64 -9.10 -17.80
C ARG A 6 -15.02 -10.10 -16.82
N LEU A 7 -15.86 -10.97 -16.26
CA LEU A 7 -15.41 -12.02 -15.35
C LEU A 7 -15.07 -13.29 -16.13
N VAL A 8 -13.95 -13.91 -15.78
CA VAL A 8 -13.52 -15.21 -16.28
C VAL A 8 -13.37 -16.16 -15.10
N HIS A 9 -13.79 -17.40 -15.29
CA HIS A 9 -13.79 -18.42 -14.25
C HIS A 9 -12.87 -19.58 -14.65
N PHE A 10 -12.00 -19.97 -13.72
CA PHE A 10 -11.01 -21.02 -13.86
C PHE A 10 -11.30 -22.17 -12.90
N HIS A 11 -10.99 -23.36 -13.36
CA HIS A 11 -11.02 -24.59 -12.57
C HIS A 11 -9.61 -25.18 -12.58
N PRO A 12 -8.69 -24.64 -11.75
CA PRO A 12 -7.34 -25.17 -11.67
C PRO A 12 -7.37 -26.59 -11.10
N LEU A 13 -6.36 -27.40 -11.47
CA LEU A 13 -6.10 -28.64 -10.75
C LEU A 13 -5.66 -28.28 -9.32
N LEU A 14 -6.17 -28.99 -8.32
CA LEU A 14 -5.86 -28.74 -6.90
C LEU A 14 -4.36 -28.78 -6.59
N ALA A 15 -3.58 -29.53 -7.37
CA ALA A 15 -2.13 -29.61 -7.24
C ALA A 15 -1.40 -28.34 -7.70
N ASP A 16 -2.04 -27.51 -8.53
CA ASP A 16 -1.47 -26.32 -9.18
C ASP A 16 -2.13 -25.01 -8.68
N ALA A 17 -2.84 -25.07 -7.55
CA ALA A 17 -3.57 -23.92 -7.03
C ALA A 17 -2.63 -22.97 -6.26
N ALA A 18 -2.42 -21.77 -6.80
CA ALA A 18 -1.81 -20.65 -6.09
C ALA A 18 -2.83 -19.94 -5.18
N LEU A 19 -2.33 -19.33 -4.09
CA LEU A 19 -3.13 -18.57 -3.13
C LEU A 19 -3.00 -17.08 -3.43
N PHE A 20 -3.98 -16.53 -4.15
CA PHE A 20 -4.09 -15.10 -4.40
C PHE A 20 -4.95 -14.42 -3.33
N GLN A 21 -4.70 -13.14 -3.07
CA GLN A 21 -5.55 -12.29 -2.25
C GLN A 21 -6.58 -11.56 -3.12
N GLU A 22 -7.81 -11.41 -2.62
CA GLU A 22 -8.83 -10.64 -3.34
C GLU A 22 -8.33 -9.22 -3.65
N GLY A 23 -8.45 -8.81 -4.92
CA GLY A 23 -7.94 -7.54 -5.42
C GLY A 23 -6.50 -7.57 -5.93
N GLU A 24 -5.80 -8.71 -5.79
CA GLU A 24 -4.43 -8.87 -6.27
C GLU A 24 -4.36 -8.81 -7.81
N SER A 25 -3.31 -8.16 -8.31
CA SER A 25 -3.03 -8.10 -9.74
C SER A 25 -2.41 -9.42 -10.18
N VAL A 26 -3.00 -10.03 -11.19
CA VAL A 26 -2.60 -11.33 -11.71
C VAL A 26 -2.53 -11.24 -13.23
N ARG A 27 -1.68 -12.08 -13.82
CA ARG A 27 -1.48 -12.11 -15.27
C ARG A 27 -1.90 -13.46 -15.81
N LEU A 28 -2.64 -13.41 -16.91
CA LEU A 28 -3.15 -14.59 -17.61
C LEU A 28 -2.30 -14.83 -18.87
N SER A 29 -1.70 -16.01 -18.99
CA SER A 29 -0.83 -16.41 -20.11
C SER A 29 -1.18 -17.81 -20.65
N GLN A 30 -0.71 -18.16 -21.85
CA GLN A 30 -0.89 -19.50 -22.45
C GLN A 30 0.31 -20.41 -22.16
N ASN A 31 0.60 -20.67 -20.88
CA ASN A 31 1.82 -21.38 -20.42
C ASN A 31 3.13 -20.73 -20.89
N ASP A 32 3.11 -19.41 -21.10
CA ASP A 32 4.30 -18.62 -21.43
C ASP A 32 4.36 -17.41 -20.49
N PRO A 33 5.01 -17.53 -19.33
CA PRO A 33 5.06 -16.47 -18.31
C PRO A 33 5.88 -15.25 -18.75
N ASP A 34 6.73 -15.38 -19.78
CA ASP A 34 7.57 -14.30 -20.30
C ASP A 34 6.99 -13.68 -21.59
N GLY A 35 5.94 -14.29 -22.14
CA GLY A 35 5.27 -13.86 -23.35
C GLY A 35 4.20 -12.78 -23.15
N ASN A 36 3.33 -12.66 -24.16
CA ASN A 36 2.16 -11.78 -24.07
C ASN A 36 1.20 -12.32 -23.00
N HIS A 37 0.86 -11.46 -22.05
CA HIS A 37 -0.10 -11.76 -21.00
C HIS A 37 -1.26 -10.76 -21.01
N ILE A 38 -2.37 -11.19 -20.42
CA ILE A 38 -3.54 -10.35 -20.17
C ILE A 38 -3.52 -9.98 -18.69
N ALA A 39 -3.36 -8.69 -18.41
CA ALA A 39 -3.51 -8.16 -17.06
C ALA A 39 -4.94 -8.41 -16.55
N ALA A 40 -5.03 -8.85 -15.31
CA ALA A 40 -6.26 -9.23 -14.66
C ALA A 40 -6.20 -8.93 -13.16
N THR A 41 -7.36 -9.01 -12.51
CA THR A 41 -7.46 -8.84 -11.05
C THR A 41 -8.15 -10.06 -10.48
N PHE A 42 -7.57 -10.67 -9.45
CA PHE A 42 -8.20 -11.77 -8.75
C PHE A 42 -9.40 -11.27 -7.95
N PHE A 43 -10.57 -11.85 -8.23
CA PHE A 43 -11.83 -11.49 -7.58
C PHE A 43 -12.18 -12.42 -6.41
N GLY A 44 -11.55 -13.59 -6.33
CA GLY A 44 -11.83 -14.59 -5.30
C GLY A 44 -12.31 -15.94 -5.84
N LEU A 45 -12.53 -16.86 -4.90
CA LEU A 45 -13.15 -18.16 -5.17
C LEU A 45 -14.67 -18.00 -5.10
N THR A 46 -15.36 -18.25 -6.21
CA THR A 46 -16.83 -18.25 -6.27
C THR A 46 -17.36 -19.66 -6.47
N GLN A 47 -18.69 -19.82 -6.48
CA GLN A 47 -19.32 -21.11 -6.82
C GLN A 47 -18.97 -21.61 -8.24
N LYS A 48 -18.45 -20.73 -9.11
CA LYS A 48 -17.99 -21.06 -10.47
C LYS A 48 -16.48 -21.33 -10.55
N GLY A 49 -15.79 -21.38 -9.42
CA GLY A 49 -14.34 -21.55 -9.33
C GLY A 49 -13.59 -20.23 -9.11
N LEU A 50 -12.29 -20.28 -9.41
CA LEU A 50 -11.36 -19.16 -9.30
C LEU A 50 -11.77 -18.08 -10.29
N THR A 51 -12.13 -16.90 -9.80
CA THR A 51 -12.69 -15.84 -10.62
C THR A 51 -11.72 -14.67 -10.74
N ILE A 52 -11.49 -14.22 -11.96
CA ILE A 52 -10.69 -13.04 -12.26
C ILE A 52 -11.52 -12.04 -13.08
N SER A 53 -11.15 -10.76 -12.98
CA SER A 53 -11.66 -9.70 -13.82
C SER A 53 -10.62 -9.34 -14.87
N VAL A 54 -11.03 -9.29 -16.13
CA VAL A 54 -10.17 -8.96 -17.29
C VAL A 54 -10.79 -7.84 -18.11
N PRO A 55 -10.01 -7.10 -18.93
CA PRO A 55 -10.55 -6.15 -19.89
C PRO A 55 -11.60 -6.79 -20.81
N ALA A 56 -12.70 -6.09 -21.10
CA ALA A 56 -13.80 -6.63 -21.90
C ALA A 56 -13.36 -7.03 -23.32
N GLN A 57 -12.39 -6.30 -23.88
CA GLN A 57 -11.79 -6.53 -25.19
C GLN A 57 -10.68 -7.59 -25.20
N ALA A 58 -10.32 -8.16 -24.05
CA ALA A 58 -9.29 -9.20 -24.00
C ALA A 58 -9.72 -10.42 -24.81
N ASP A 59 -8.87 -10.90 -25.71
CA ASP A 59 -9.15 -12.10 -26.48
C ASP A 59 -8.81 -13.34 -25.64
N ILE A 60 -9.82 -14.02 -25.14
CA ILE A 60 -9.66 -15.22 -24.32
C ILE A 60 -10.53 -16.29 -24.93
N ALA A 61 -9.88 -17.26 -25.55
CA ALA A 61 -10.52 -18.47 -26.03
C ALA A 61 -10.85 -19.40 -24.85
N ARG A 62 -11.99 -20.08 -24.94
CA ARG A 62 -12.32 -21.21 -24.04
C ARG A 62 -11.53 -22.43 -24.48
N GLN A 63 -10.31 -22.54 -23.96
CA GLN A 63 -9.42 -23.65 -24.23
C GLN A 63 -8.68 -24.03 -22.95
N ASP A 64 -8.14 -25.24 -22.94
CA ASP A 64 -7.19 -25.67 -21.92
C ASP A 64 -5.85 -24.94 -22.13
N ALA A 65 -4.96 -24.99 -21.14
CA ALA A 65 -3.60 -24.39 -21.15
C ALA A 65 -3.49 -22.88 -20.84
N TRP A 66 -4.46 -22.31 -20.10
CA TRP A 66 -4.28 -21.00 -19.48
C TRP A 66 -3.60 -21.12 -18.11
N THR A 67 -2.63 -20.26 -17.85
CA THR A 67 -1.91 -20.13 -16.58
C THR A 67 -2.22 -18.79 -15.95
N LEU A 68 -2.36 -18.78 -14.63
CA LEU A 68 -2.54 -17.56 -13.85
C LEU A 68 -1.35 -17.43 -12.91
N ASP A 69 -0.60 -16.34 -13.06
CA ASP A 69 0.57 -16.03 -12.25
C ASP A 69 0.37 -14.69 -11.53
N GLU A 70 1.10 -14.46 -10.44
CA GLU A 70 1.20 -13.13 -9.84
C GLU A 70 1.75 -12.13 -10.87
N ASP A 71 1.14 -10.94 -10.91
CA ASP A 71 1.62 -9.86 -11.77
C ASP A 71 2.55 -8.93 -10.98
N VAL A 72 3.52 -8.35 -11.69
CA VAL A 72 4.40 -7.35 -11.10
C VAL A 72 3.74 -5.99 -11.26
N ILE A 73 3.41 -5.34 -10.14
CA ILE A 73 2.88 -3.98 -10.16
C ILE A 73 4.03 -3.02 -10.50
N ASP A 74 4.02 -2.44 -11.70
CA ASP A 74 4.94 -1.37 -12.06
C ASP A 74 4.53 -0.06 -11.38
N LEU A 75 5.29 0.34 -10.35
CA LEU A 75 5.10 1.58 -9.61
C LEU A 75 6.01 2.72 -10.12
N THR A 76 6.73 2.53 -11.22
CA THR A 76 7.71 3.51 -11.73
C THR A 76 7.08 4.88 -11.93
N ASP A 77 5.94 4.94 -12.64
CA ASP A 77 5.23 6.20 -12.90
C ASP A 77 4.75 6.88 -11.62
N PHE A 78 4.37 6.11 -10.61
CA PHE A 78 3.94 6.65 -9.32
C PHE A 78 5.10 7.35 -8.62
N TYR A 79 6.26 6.69 -8.51
CA TYR A 79 7.45 7.28 -7.89
C TYR A 79 8.01 8.45 -8.69
N LEU A 80 8.03 8.36 -10.03
CA LEU A 80 8.49 9.47 -10.88
C LEU A 80 7.62 10.72 -10.72
N LYS A 81 6.30 10.56 -10.58
CA LYS A 81 5.40 11.68 -10.28
C LYS A 81 5.67 12.29 -8.91
N ALA A 82 5.84 11.46 -7.88
CA ALA A 82 6.15 11.94 -6.53
C ALA A 82 7.48 12.72 -6.50
N LEU A 83 8.52 12.24 -7.19
CA LEU A 83 9.80 12.95 -7.31
C LEU A 83 9.67 14.25 -8.09
N ALA A 84 8.89 14.27 -9.17
CA ALA A 84 8.62 15.48 -9.94
C ALA A 84 7.87 16.53 -9.10
N GLU A 85 6.89 16.11 -8.30
CA GLU A 85 6.15 16.97 -7.39
C GLU A 85 7.01 17.53 -6.25
N LEU A 86 7.88 16.68 -5.67
CA LEU A 86 8.87 17.07 -4.68
C LEU A 86 9.76 18.20 -5.21
N ALA A 87 10.22 18.10 -6.45
CA ALA A 87 11.05 19.12 -7.09
C ALA A 87 10.27 20.40 -7.49
N ALA A 88 9.01 20.25 -7.87
CA ALA A 88 8.19 21.35 -8.40
C ALA A 88 7.64 22.27 -7.31
N THR A 89 7.29 21.72 -6.14
CA THR A 89 6.59 22.45 -5.08
C THR A 89 7.55 23.12 -4.08
N SER A 90 7.12 24.24 -3.47
CA SER A 90 7.87 24.87 -2.37
C SER A 90 7.93 23.96 -1.14
N HIS A 91 6.80 23.35 -0.75
CA HIS A 91 6.76 22.41 0.36
C HIS A 91 7.72 21.22 0.15
N GLY A 92 7.77 20.68 -1.06
CA GLY A 92 8.71 19.62 -1.39
C GLY A 92 10.18 20.03 -1.28
N ARG A 93 10.55 21.19 -1.82
CA ARG A 93 11.93 21.70 -1.79
C ARG A 93 12.40 22.21 -0.43
N ASP A 94 11.51 22.83 0.33
CA ASP A 94 11.88 23.59 1.52
C ASP A 94 11.63 22.81 2.83
N ALA A 95 10.75 21.79 2.80
CA ALA A 95 10.41 20.97 3.97
C ALA A 95 10.78 19.49 3.79
N VAL A 96 10.26 18.83 2.75
CA VAL A 96 10.37 17.37 2.60
C VAL A 96 11.77 16.94 2.18
N LEU A 97 12.36 17.57 1.16
CA LEU A 97 13.69 17.17 0.67
C LEU A 97 14.79 17.41 1.72
N PRO A 98 14.87 18.55 2.42
CA PRO A 98 15.86 18.77 3.48
C PRO A 98 15.71 17.79 4.65
N ALA A 99 14.48 17.39 4.99
CA ALA A 99 14.21 16.37 6.00
C ALA A 99 14.78 15.00 5.63
N LEU A 100 14.64 14.59 4.36
CA LEU A 100 15.16 13.31 3.86
C LEU A 100 16.69 13.28 3.72
N LEU A 101 17.31 14.44 3.49
CA LEU A 101 18.76 14.59 3.34
C LEU A 101 19.48 14.87 4.65
N ASP A 102 18.76 14.89 5.79
CA ASP A 102 19.29 15.24 7.12
C ASP A 102 19.91 16.66 7.17
N GLU A 103 19.47 17.55 6.28
CA GLU A 103 19.98 18.93 6.18
C GLU A 103 19.28 19.88 7.17
N THR A 104 18.13 19.47 7.70
CA THR A 104 17.39 20.17 8.74
C THR A 104 16.89 19.18 9.77
N GLY A 105 17.54 19.15 10.94
CA GLY A 105 16.97 18.48 12.11
C GLY A 105 15.68 19.19 12.54
N GLY A 106 14.68 18.43 13.00
CA GLY A 106 13.49 19.00 13.64
C GLY A 106 13.80 19.43 15.07
N GLU A 107 13.11 20.45 15.56
CA GLU A 107 13.13 20.89 16.95
C GLU A 107 11.84 20.47 17.65
N ILE A 108 11.95 20.15 18.95
CA ILE A 108 10.80 19.88 19.82
C ILE A 108 10.55 21.12 20.67
N ASP A 109 9.33 21.64 20.61
CA ASP A 109 8.86 22.66 21.54
C ASP A 109 8.52 22.00 22.89
N PHE A 110 9.41 22.14 23.87
CA PHE A 110 9.23 21.54 25.19
C PHE A 110 8.04 22.10 25.98
N GLU A 111 7.59 23.33 25.69
CA GLU A 111 6.39 23.89 26.32
C GLU A 111 5.15 23.21 25.76
N ALA A 112 5.04 23.12 24.42
CA ALA A 112 3.96 22.40 23.75
C ALA A 112 3.95 20.89 24.09
N HIS A 113 5.12 20.28 24.28
CA HIS A 113 5.25 18.88 24.71
C HIS A 113 4.66 18.67 26.12
N ALA A 114 5.03 19.52 27.07
CA ALA A 114 4.54 19.43 28.45
C ALA A 114 3.01 19.64 28.51
N GLU A 115 2.50 20.64 27.80
CA GLU A 115 1.05 20.87 27.69
C GLU A 115 0.31 19.67 27.07
N SER A 116 0.92 19.02 26.08
CA SER A 116 0.35 17.84 25.44
C SER A 116 0.35 16.62 26.37
N CYS A 117 1.40 16.44 27.17
CA CYS A 117 1.44 15.39 28.20
C CYS A 117 0.30 15.57 29.21
N ASP A 118 0.17 16.78 29.77
CA ASP A 118 -0.88 17.11 30.75
C ASP A 118 -2.29 16.89 30.16
N ALA A 119 -2.49 17.18 28.87
CA ALA A 119 -3.76 16.97 28.19
C ALA A 119 -4.10 15.48 27.95
N LEU A 120 -3.10 14.59 27.98
CA LEU A 120 -3.23 13.16 27.68
C LEU A 120 -3.26 12.26 28.92
N ASP A 121 -3.07 12.79 30.14
CA ASP A 121 -3.02 12.03 31.39
C ASP A 121 -4.22 11.07 31.59
N ASP A 122 -5.42 11.46 31.15
CA ASP A 122 -6.64 10.65 31.27
C ASP A 122 -7.06 9.94 29.96
N SER A 123 -6.16 9.88 28.96
CA SER A 123 -6.45 9.28 27.65
C SER A 123 -6.50 7.74 27.65
N GLY A 124 -5.97 7.11 28.71
CA GLY A 124 -5.79 5.66 28.78
C GLY A 124 -4.58 5.14 27.99
N LEU A 125 -3.75 6.03 27.46
CA LEU A 125 -2.42 5.73 26.92
C LEU A 125 -1.44 5.46 28.07
N ASP A 126 -0.41 4.66 27.80
CA ASP A 126 0.73 4.55 28.72
C ASP A 126 1.73 5.69 28.52
N ASP A 127 2.65 5.87 29.48
CA ASP A 127 3.64 6.96 29.46
C ASP A 127 4.45 7.03 28.16
N SER A 128 4.77 5.88 27.55
CA SER A 128 5.55 5.83 26.30
C SER A 128 4.73 6.28 25.09
N GLN A 129 3.43 5.99 25.10
CA GLN A 129 2.49 6.43 24.07
C GLN A 129 2.15 7.91 24.23
N ILE A 130 1.98 8.39 25.47
CA ILE A 130 1.79 9.82 25.77
C ILE A 130 2.99 10.61 25.28
N ASP A 131 4.21 10.18 25.61
CA ASP A 131 5.44 10.84 25.15
C ASP A 131 5.55 10.83 23.62
N ALA A 132 5.21 9.72 22.95
CA ALA A 132 5.23 9.64 21.49
C ALA A 132 4.26 10.64 20.83
N VAL A 133 3.03 10.75 21.35
CA VAL A 133 2.02 11.69 20.83
C VAL A 133 2.41 13.13 21.14
N ALA A 134 2.87 13.41 22.35
CA ALA A 134 3.33 14.74 22.76
C ALA A 134 4.51 15.21 21.88
N ASN A 135 5.48 14.34 21.59
CA ASN A 135 6.56 14.65 20.66
C ASN A 135 6.07 14.89 19.22
N CYS A 136 5.05 14.17 18.74
CA CYS A 136 4.44 14.45 17.44
C CYS A 136 3.76 15.82 17.37
N LEU A 137 3.10 16.24 18.45
CA LEU A 137 2.41 17.53 18.53
C LEU A 137 3.38 18.70 18.73
N ALA A 138 4.49 18.45 19.43
CA ALA A 138 5.50 19.45 19.74
C ALA A 138 6.59 19.60 18.65
N ALA A 139 6.67 18.67 17.69
CA ALA A 139 7.65 18.74 16.61
C ALA A 139 7.30 19.86 15.62
N ASP A 140 8.29 20.68 15.28
CA ASP A 140 8.15 21.78 14.32
C ASP A 140 7.89 21.30 12.88
N ARG A 141 8.33 20.08 12.54
CA ARG A 141 8.27 19.50 11.19
C ARG A 141 7.75 18.07 11.17
N PHE A 142 8.49 17.14 11.77
CA PHE A 142 8.17 15.72 11.77
C PHE A 142 8.74 15.02 13.00
N HIS A 143 8.04 13.99 13.47
CA HIS A 143 8.51 13.10 14.52
C HIS A 143 8.26 11.64 14.10
N LEU A 144 9.20 10.75 14.40
CA LEU A 144 9.14 9.34 14.01
C LEU A 144 8.79 8.48 15.23
N VAL A 145 7.57 7.93 15.22
CA VAL A 145 7.14 6.99 16.27
C VAL A 145 7.48 5.56 15.83
N GLN A 146 8.39 4.93 16.56
CA GLN A 146 8.74 3.52 16.36
C GLN A 146 8.34 2.69 17.57
N GLY A 147 7.59 1.61 17.33
CA GLY A 147 7.18 0.66 18.36
C GLY A 147 7.28 -0.79 17.88
N PRO A 148 7.77 -1.75 18.70
CA PRO A 148 7.72 -3.17 18.39
C PRO A 148 6.32 -3.70 18.02
N PRO A 149 6.20 -4.90 17.44
CA PRO A 149 4.90 -5.52 17.24
C PRO A 149 4.11 -5.63 18.56
N GLY A 150 2.85 -5.22 18.56
CA GLY A 150 1.98 -5.30 19.74
C GLY A 150 2.03 -4.11 20.71
N THR A 151 2.84 -3.07 20.48
CA THR A 151 2.92 -1.90 21.40
C THR A 151 1.82 -0.85 21.21
N GLY A 152 0.72 -1.20 20.56
CA GLY A 152 -0.42 -0.28 20.41
C GLY A 152 -0.15 0.94 19.53
N LYS A 153 0.78 0.90 18.57
CA LYS A 153 1.04 2.02 17.64
C LYS A 153 -0.24 2.62 17.01
N THR A 154 -1.19 1.77 16.64
CA THR A 154 -2.49 2.19 16.06
C THR A 154 -3.44 2.82 17.07
N PHE A 155 -3.27 2.55 18.37
CA PHE A 155 -4.06 3.17 19.42
C PHE A 155 -3.52 4.55 19.80
N ALA A 156 -2.19 4.75 19.67
CA ALA A 156 -1.54 6.02 19.92
C ALA A 156 -1.64 7.03 18.76
N LEU A 157 -1.87 6.58 17.51
CA LEU A 157 -1.93 7.42 16.29
C LEU A 157 -3.36 7.75 15.84
#